data_AF-A0A6S6RS67-F1
#
_entry.id   AF-A0A6S6RS67-F1
#
_cell.length_a   1.000
_cell.length_b   1.000
_cell.length_c   1.000
_cell.angle_alpha   90.00
_cell.angle_beta   90.00
_cell.angle_gamma   90.00
#
_symmetry.space_group_name_H-M   'P 1'
#
loop_
_entity.id
_entity.type
_entity.pdbx_description
1 polymer ?
#
loop_
_entity_poly.entity_id
_entity_poly.type
_entity_poly.pdbx_seq_one_letter_code
_entity_poly.pdbx_strand_id
1 'polypeptide(L)' 'MTISNWKKRRNGRVPVDRVLAIYELTGITPHELRPDIYPNPTDGIPANKQNTI' A
#
# COMPACT_ATOMS: atom_id res chain seq x y z
N MET A 1 9.77 13.72 -0.62
CA MET A 1 9.18 13.22 -1.89
C MET A 1 7.68 13.53 -1.88
N THR A 2 7.12 14.10 -2.95
CA THR A 2 5.72 14.59 -2.99
C THR A 2 4.78 13.64 -3.74
N ILE A 3 3.48 13.67 -3.42
CA ILE A 3 2.44 12.84 -4.05
C ILE A 3 2.38 13.08 -5.57
N SER A 4 2.52 14.33 -6.01
CA SER A 4 2.54 14.70 -7.43
C SER A 4 3.67 14.02 -8.21
N ASN A 5 4.82 13.78 -7.57
CA ASN A 5 5.92 13.04 -8.17
C ASN A 5 5.63 11.54 -8.28
N TRP A 6 4.82 10.95 -7.38
CA TRP A 6 4.41 9.54 -7.51
C TRP A 6 3.53 9.36 -8.74
N LYS A 7 2.55 10.25 -8.92
CA LYS A 7 1.66 10.25 -10.08
C LYS A 7 2.42 10.46 -11.39
N LYS A 8 3.33 11.45 -11.46
CA LYS A 8 4.02 11.82 -12.70
C LYS A 8 5.27 11.00 -13.01
N ARG A 9 6.11 10.69 -12.02
CA ARG A 9 7.45 10.09 -12.24
C ARG A 9 7.53 8.61 -11.90
N ARG A 10 6.62 8.08 -11.09
CA ARG A 10 6.58 6.67 -10.72
C ARG A 10 5.41 5.94 -11.37
N ASN A 11 4.84 6.49 -12.44
CA ASN A 11 3.65 5.95 -13.12
C ASN A 11 2.50 5.65 -12.15
N GLY A 12 2.28 6.50 -11.16
CA GLY A 12 1.26 6.28 -10.13
C GLY A 12 1.67 5.32 -9.00
N ARG A 13 2.88 4.76 -9.01
CA ARG A 13 3.33 3.84 -7.95
C ARG A 13 3.71 4.56 -6.66
N VAL A 14 3.11 4.09 -5.58
CA VAL A 14 3.39 4.52 -4.22
C VAL A 14 4.73 3.93 -3.74
N PRO A 15 5.60 4.71 -3.07
CA PRO A 15 6.80 4.19 -2.40
C PRO A 15 6.46 3.17 -1.30
N VAL A 16 7.30 2.15 -1.13
CA VAL A 16 7.07 1.05 -0.17
C VAL A 16 6.85 1.57 1.26
N ASP A 17 7.66 2.53 1.69
CA ASP A 17 7.63 3.13 3.02
C ASP A 17 6.33 3.90 3.32
N ARG A 18 5.53 4.20 2.29
CA ARG A 18 4.25 4.92 2.39
C ARG A 18 3.05 3.98 2.28
N VAL A 19 3.23 2.74 1.82
CA VAL A 19 2.13 1.79 1.59
C VAL A 19 1.39 1.49 2.89
N LEU A 20 2.13 1.22 3.97
CA LEU A 20 1.54 0.92 5.28
C LEU A 20 0.77 2.12 5.86
N ALA A 21 1.33 3.32 5.76
CA ALA A 21 0.67 4.54 6.23
C ALA A 21 -0.63 4.83 5.46
N ILE A 22 -0.67 4.55 4.14
CA ILE A 22 -1.90 4.68 3.36
C ILE A 22 -2.92 3.62 3.76
N TYR A 23 -2.49 2.37 3.94
CA TYR A 23 -3.36 1.30 4.44
C TYR A 23 -3.98 1.65 5.80
N GLU A 24 -3.20 2.21 6.73
CA GLU A 24 -3.72 2.62 8.04
C GLU A 24 -4.77 3.73 7.96
N LEU A 25 -4.64 4.66 7.01
CA LEU A 25 -5.54 5.80 6.87
C LEU A 25 -6.77 5.49 6.00
N THR A 26 -6.64 4.61 5.01
CA THR A 26 -7.67 4.39 3.98
C THR A 26 -8.28 3.00 4.00
N GLY A 27 -7.63 2.02 4.65
CA GLY A 27 -8.02 0.61 4.62
C GLY A 27 -7.68 -0.11 3.31
N ILE A 28 -7.16 0.59 2.29
CA ILE A 28 -6.75 -0.01 1.01
C ILE A 28 -5.52 -0.89 1.24
N THR A 29 -5.59 -2.16 0.83
CA THR A 29 -4.56 -3.14 1.14
C THR A 29 -3.22 -2.82 0.44
N PRO A 30 -2.07 -3.19 1.03
CA PRO A 30 -0.77 -3.06 0.38
C PRO A 30 -0.71 -3.70 -1.01
N HIS A 31 -1.42 -4.82 -1.18
CA HIS A 31 -1.60 -5.53 -2.45
C HIS A 31 -2.22 -4.65 -3.54
N GLU A 32 -3.31 -3.95 -3.24
CA GLU A 32 -3.98 -3.06 -4.21
C GLU A 32 -3.11 -1.87 -4.61
N LEU A 33 -2.26 -1.38 -3.70
CA LEU A 33 -1.37 -0.25 -3.96
C LEU A 33 -0.13 -0.65 -4.76
N ARG A 34 0.42 -1.84 -4.49
CA ARG A 34 1.68 -2.34 -5.04
C ARG A 34 1.65 -3.87 -5.16
N PRO A 35 0.94 -4.42 -6.16
CA PRO A 35 0.88 -5.87 -6.38
C PRO A 35 2.24 -6.45 -6.79
N ASP A 36 3.19 -5.60 -7.21
CA ASP A 36 4.55 -5.97 -7.58
C ASP A 36 5.41 -6.43 -6.40
N ILE A 37 5.13 -5.98 -5.17
CA ILE A 37 5.89 -6.36 -3.97
C ILE A 37 5.05 -7.03 -2.89
N TYR A 38 3.72 -6.91 -2.99
CA TYR A 38 2.76 -7.57 -2.10
C TYR A 38 1.88 -8.48 -2.96
N PRO A 39 2.33 -9.70 -3.30
CA PRO A 39 1.58 -10.59 -4.19
C PRO A 39 0.32 -11.16 -3.52
N ASN A 40 0.30 -11.30 -2.19
CA ASN A 40 -0.86 -11.79 -1.45
C ASN A 40 -1.59 -10.64 -0.75
N PRO A 41 -2.92 -10.75 -0.58
CA PRO A 41 -3.73 -9.72 0.09
C PRO A 41 -3.40 -9.58 1.58
N THR A 42 -2.78 -10.57 2.21
CA THR A 42 -2.36 -10.57 3.62
C THR A 42 -0.95 -10.02 3.84
N ASP A 43 -0.17 -9.82 2.78
CA ASP A 43 1.22 -9.37 2.90
C ASP A 43 1.28 -7.91 3.37
N GLY A 44 2.11 -7.64 4.38
CA GLY A 44 2.27 -6.31 4.98
C GLY A 44 1.12 -5.88 5.90
N ILE A 45 0.11 -6.73 6.12
CA ILE A 45 -0.97 -6.46 7.09
C ILE A 45 -0.58 -7.01 8.46
N PRO A 46 -0.63 -6.22 9.55
CA PRO A 46 -0.40 -6.74 10.89
C PRO A 46 -1.49 -7.78 11.24
N ALA A 47 -1.11 -8.88 11.89
CA ALA A 47 -2.01 -10.01 12.21
C ALA A 47 -3.31 -9.58 12.92
N ASN A 48 -3.29 -8.47 13.68
CA ASN A 48 -4.45 -7.89 14.34
C ASN A 48 -5.49 -7.27 13.39
N LYS A 49 -5.12 -6.93 12.15
CA LYS A 49 -6.03 -6.39 11.12
C LYS A 49 -6.33 -7.38 9.99
N GLN A 50 -5.75 -8.58 10.02
CA GLN A 50 -6.03 -9.62 9.01
C GLN A 50 -7.41 -10.26 9.17
N ASN A 51 -8.05 -10.09 10.33
CA ASN A 51 -9.32 -10.71 10.67
C ASN A 51 -10.40 -9.64 10.93
N THR A 52 -10.92 -9.03 9.87
CA THR A 52 -12.15 -8.24 9.96
C THR A 52 -12.97 -8.41 8.68
N ILE A 53 -13.63 -9.56 8.57
CA ILE A 53 -14.91 -9.74 7.88
C ILE A 53 -15.72 -10.74 8.72
#